data_AF-B4LBX1-F1
#
_entry.id   AF-B4LBX1-F1
#
_cell.length_a   1.000
_cell.length_b   1.000
_cell.length_c   1.000
_cell.angle_alpha   90.00
_cell.angle_beta   90.00
_cell.angle_gamma   90.00
#
_symmetry.space_group_name_H-M   'P 1'
#
loop_
_entity.id
_entity.type
_entity.pdbx_description
1 polymer ?
#
loop_
_entity_poly.entity_id
_entity_poly.type
_entity_poly.pdbx_seq_one_letter_code
_entity_poly.pdbx_strand_id
1 'polypeptide(L)'
;MSAFTESALLKKLSELNPSQQSIQTLSLWLIHHRKHHTVIVQTWQRELQNVPEPKKLTFMYLANDVIQNSKKKGPEYGKEFSNVLPKVFAHIGETCSSDKLLGSLGRILNIWQERGVYDPKAIADYRARMHRETSAATAANAAGNGSETAAGHKHNHNSSSSSSGGNKAERSEKREKRKHEERHMKSKRPRGSHHQSASVETPAAEAENGHTPPYLPLGEPPEPEELIKALTSIENSASSDALVRERIAKLPPEISEISCITKLEDKDKAKVLAKQVNEAVDLLNEYNARLSAEMEERTKLAAMLRDFQAEQKELLAQAEQRLDEHKKKLAKMLGLQKEIHDHLSNLPDLTQLPDVTGGLAPLPSAGDLFNTLH
;
A
#
# COMPACT_ATOMS: atom_id res chain seq x y z
N MET A 1 0.93 13.03 -7.90
CA MET A 1 0.38 11.82 -8.58
C MET A 1 -1.15 11.96 -8.60
N SER A 2 -1.88 11.23 -9.43
CA SER A 2 -3.36 11.26 -9.36
C SER A 2 -3.83 10.69 -8.03
N ALA A 3 -4.85 11.29 -7.42
CA ALA A 3 -5.43 10.81 -6.19
C ALA A 3 -6.12 9.43 -6.32
N PHE A 4 -6.49 8.85 -5.18
CA PHE A 4 -7.22 7.59 -5.14
C PHE A 4 -8.72 7.83 -5.24
N THR A 5 -9.34 7.28 -6.28
CA THR A 5 -10.79 7.11 -6.34
C THR A 5 -11.12 5.67 -6.75
N GLU A 6 -12.26 5.15 -6.30
CA GLU A 6 -12.73 3.81 -6.69
C GLU A 6 -12.93 3.72 -8.21
N SER A 7 -13.39 4.80 -8.86
CA SER A 7 -13.51 4.87 -10.32
C SER A 7 -12.16 4.83 -11.05
N ALA A 8 -11.12 5.48 -10.52
CA ALA A 8 -9.77 5.36 -11.06
C ALA A 8 -9.18 3.95 -10.88
N LEU A 9 -9.48 3.28 -9.76
CA LEU A 9 -9.13 1.88 -9.54
C LEU A 9 -9.84 0.96 -10.54
N LEU A 10 -11.16 1.11 -10.73
CA LEU A 10 -11.93 0.34 -11.71
C LEU A 10 -11.38 0.49 -13.12
N LYS A 11 -11.04 1.72 -13.55
CA LYS A 11 -10.39 1.97 -14.85
C LYS A 11 -9.03 1.28 -14.96
N LYS A 12 -8.20 1.35 -13.92
CA LYS A 12 -6.89 0.66 -13.92
C LYS A 12 -7.02 -0.87 -13.92
N LEU A 13 -8.04 -1.43 -13.28
CA LEU A 13 -8.34 -2.87 -13.30
C LEU A 13 -8.96 -3.33 -14.63
N SER A 14 -9.68 -2.47 -15.34
CA SER A 14 -10.15 -2.77 -16.69
C SER A 14 -9.00 -2.78 -17.71
N GLU A 15 -8.04 -1.85 -17.60
CA GLU A 15 -6.83 -1.75 -18.41
C GLU A 15 -5.72 -2.78 -18.05
N LEU A 16 -5.82 -3.45 -16.90
CA LEU A 16 -4.86 -4.44 -16.42
C LEU A 16 -4.71 -5.63 -17.40
N ASN A 17 -3.46 -5.91 -17.77
CA ASN A 17 -3.08 -6.96 -18.72
C ASN A 17 -1.94 -7.84 -18.13
N PRO A 18 -1.65 -9.04 -18.70
CA PRO A 18 -0.71 -9.99 -18.09
C PRO A 18 0.77 -9.63 -18.22
N SER A 19 1.14 -8.46 -18.77
CA SER A 19 2.53 -8.04 -18.82
C SER A 19 3.06 -7.65 -17.43
N GLN A 20 4.33 -8.00 -17.17
CA GLN A 20 4.99 -7.67 -15.90
C GLN A 20 4.96 -6.15 -15.62
N GLN A 21 5.15 -5.33 -16.65
CA GLN A 21 5.10 -3.87 -16.55
C GLN A 21 3.72 -3.36 -16.12
N SER A 22 2.62 -3.90 -16.66
CA SER A 22 1.26 -3.52 -16.28
C SER A 22 0.97 -3.86 -14.82
N ILE A 23 1.30 -5.10 -14.43
CA ILE A 23 1.10 -5.60 -13.05
C ILE A 23 1.92 -4.78 -12.04
N GLN A 24 3.21 -4.55 -12.30
CA GLN A 24 4.08 -3.79 -11.40
C GLN A 24 3.69 -2.31 -11.31
N THR A 25 3.32 -1.67 -12.42
CA THR A 25 2.90 -0.26 -12.43
C THR A 25 1.62 -0.07 -11.62
N LEU A 26 0.64 -0.99 -11.74
CA LEU A 26 -0.56 -0.93 -10.92
C LEU A 26 -0.26 -1.28 -9.45
N SER A 27 0.51 -2.33 -9.19
CA SER A 27 0.94 -2.73 -7.84
C SER A 27 1.59 -1.57 -7.08
N LEU A 28 2.53 -0.86 -7.70
CA LEU A 28 3.18 0.31 -7.10
C LEU A 28 2.18 1.44 -6.80
N TRP A 29 1.21 1.68 -7.67
CA TRP A 29 0.15 2.67 -7.43
C TRP A 29 -0.77 2.26 -6.27
N LEU A 30 -1.11 0.97 -6.12
CA LEU A 30 -1.88 0.47 -4.97
C LEU A 30 -1.07 0.58 -3.66
N ILE A 31 0.22 0.25 -3.68
CA ILE A 31 1.11 0.38 -2.52
C ILE A 31 1.30 1.85 -2.11
N HIS A 32 1.34 2.78 -3.08
CA HIS A 32 1.32 4.21 -2.82
C HIS A 32 0.04 4.62 -2.07
N HIS A 33 -1.13 4.22 -2.56
CA HIS A 33 -2.43 4.53 -1.95
C HIS A 33 -2.87 3.54 -0.85
N ARG A 34 -1.90 2.99 -0.09
CA ARG A 34 -2.15 1.97 0.95
C ARG A 34 -3.15 2.37 2.04
N LYS A 35 -3.35 3.67 2.32
CA LYS A 35 -4.36 4.15 3.27
C LYS A 35 -5.78 3.67 2.90
N HIS A 36 -6.03 3.39 1.62
CA HIS A 36 -7.30 2.86 1.13
C HIS A 36 -7.30 1.33 0.94
N HIS A 37 -6.38 0.59 1.57
CA HIS A 37 -6.22 -0.86 1.38
C HIS A 37 -7.53 -1.64 1.47
N THR A 38 -8.42 -1.29 2.41
CA THR A 38 -9.75 -1.90 2.58
C THR A 38 -10.62 -1.75 1.32
N VAL A 39 -10.77 -0.52 0.81
CA VAL A 39 -11.56 -0.23 -0.40
C VAL A 39 -10.91 -0.87 -1.63
N ILE A 40 -9.58 -0.84 -1.71
CA ILE A 40 -8.80 -1.45 -2.80
C ILE A 40 -9.02 -2.96 -2.87
N VAL A 41 -8.88 -3.67 -1.75
CA VAL A 41 -9.01 -5.13 -1.71
C VAL A 41 -10.46 -5.57 -1.93
N GLN A 42 -11.44 -4.85 -1.39
CA GLN A 42 -12.86 -5.13 -1.64
C GLN A 42 -13.24 -4.89 -3.10
N THR A 43 -12.78 -3.80 -3.72
CA THR A 43 -12.98 -3.51 -5.14
C THR A 43 -12.32 -4.59 -6.00
N TRP A 44 -11.06 -4.93 -5.74
CA TRP A 44 -10.35 -6.00 -6.43
C TRP A 44 -11.08 -7.34 -6.33
N GLN A 45 -11.63 -7.70 -5.15
CA GLN A 45 -12.41 -8.93 -4.97
C GLN A 45 -13.66 -8.92 -5.85
N ARG A 46 -14.44 -7.84 -5.82
CA ARG A 46 -15.67 -7.68 -6.59
C ARG A 46 -15.41 -7.76 -8.10
N GLU A 47 -14.38 -7.07 -8.58
CA GLU A 47 -13.99 -7.12 -10.00
C GLU A 47 -13.46 -8.49 -10.40
N LEU A 48 -12.65 -9.16 -9.56
CA LEU A 48 -12.15 -10.52 -9.84
C LEU A 48 -13.30 -11.50 -10.09
N GLN A 49 -14.40 -11.38 -9.33
CA GLN A 49 -15.56 -12.26 -9.47
C GLN A 49 -16.28 -12.06 -10.81
N ASN A 50 -16.29 -10.82 -11.33
CA ASN A 50 -16.99 -10.44 -12.56
C ASN A 50 -16.16 -10.61 -13.85
N VAL A 51 -14.83 -10.66 -13.79
CA VAL A 51 -13.99 -10.79 -15.00
C VAL A 51 -13.94 -12.22 -15.56
N PRO A 52 -13.73 -12.39 -16.89
CA PRO A 52 -13.54 -13.70 -17.52
C PRO A 52 -12.38 -14.51 -16.92
N GLU A 53 -12.49 -15.84 -16.95
CA GLU A 53 -11.49 -16.79 -16.39
C GLU A 53 -10.02 -16.46 -16.76
N PRO A 54 -9.64 -16.15 -18.01
CA PRO A 54 -8.26 -15.81 -18.34
C PRO A 54 -7.72 -14.57 -17.61
N LYS A 55 -8.59 -13.61 -17.25
CA LYS A 55 -8.19 -12.38 -16.56
C LYS A 55 -8.07 -12.57 -15.04
N LYS A 56 -8.75 -13.57 -14.46
CA LYS A 56 -8.65 -13.91 -13.03
C LYS A 56 -7.21 -14.23 -12.60
N LEU A 57 -6.41 -14.89 -13.46
CA LEU A 57 -4.99 -15.15 -13.18
C LEU A 57 -4.18 -13.84 -13.04
N THR A 58 -4.40 -12.86 -13.93
CA THR A 58 -3.74 -11.56 -13.89
C THR A 58 -4.07 -10.80 -12.60
N PHE A 59 -5.33 -10.85 -12.14
CA PHE A 59 -5.74 -10.27 -10.87
C PHE A 59 -5.04 -10.94 -9.66
N MET A 60 -4.83 -12.26 -9.72
CA MET A 60 -4.11 -12.99 -8.68
C MET A 60 -2.61 -12.71 -8.70
N TYR A 61 -1.99 -12.48 -9.86
CA TYR A 61 -0.61 -11.98 -9.95
C TYR A 61 -0.47 -10.56 -9.39
N LEU A 62 -1.44 -9.66 -9.63
CA LEU A 62 -1.47 -8.34 -9.00
C LEU A 62 -1.56 -8.45 -7.47
N ALA A 63 -2.49 -9.24 -6.94
CA ALA A 63 -2.59 -9.44 -5.49
C ALA A 63 -1.30 -10.02 -4.91
N ASN A 64 -0.68 -11.00 -5.57
CA ASN A 64 0.61 -11.55 -5.17
C ASN A 64 1.73 -10.49 -5.12
N ASP A 65 1.84 -9.63 -6.15
CA ASP A 65 2.87 -8.59 -6.19
C ASP A 65 2.62 -7.53 -5.09
N VAL A 66 1.38 -7.09 -4.92
CA VAL A 66 0.99 -6.13 -3.86
C VAL A 66 1.29 -6.70 -2.47
N ILE A 67 0.82 -7.91 -2.15
CA ILE A 67 1.01 -8.54 -0.83
C ILE A 67 2.51 -8.70 -0.51
N GLN A 68 3.35 -9.06 -1.49
CA GLN A 68 4.77 -9.26 -1.25
C GLN A 68 5.55 -7.94 -1.15
N ASN A 69 5.27 -6.96 -2.00
CA ASN A 69 5.99 -5.69 -2.02
C ASN A 69 5.51 -4.72 -0.93
N SER A 70 4.24 -4.82 -0.48
CA SER A 70 3.72 -4.02 0.63
C SER A 70 4.33 -4.37 1.99
N LYS A 71 4.84 -5.60 2.20
CA LYS A 71 5.42 -6.05 3.48
C LYS A 71 6.47 -5.09 4.07
N LYS A 72 7.23 -4.38 3.22
CA LYS A 72 8.25 -3.40 3.64
C LYS A 72 7.67 -2.07 4.13
N LYS A 73 6.40 -1.80 3.83
CA LYS A 73 5.68 -0.57 4.19
C LYS A 73 4.74 -0.82 5.37
N GLY A 74 4.05 -1.96 5.40
CA GLY A 74 3.21 -2.38 6.52
C GLY A 74 2.45 -3.69 6.28
N PRO A 75 1.75 -4.21 7.30
CA PRO A 75 1.03 -5.48 7.25
C PRO A 75 -0.41 -5.36 6.71
N GLU A 76 -0.87 -4.15 6.36
CA GLU A 76 -2.29 -3.82 6.16
C GLU A 76 -2.89 -4.62 4.99
N TYR A 77 -2.22 -4.59 3.84
CA TYR A 77 -2.60 -5.38 2.67
C TYR A 77 -2.56 -6.88 2.95
N GLY A 78 -1.51 -7.38 3.62
CA GLY A 78 -1.40 -8.80 3.93
C GLY A 78 -2.60 -9.30 4.75
N LYS A 79 -2.95 -8.55 5.81
CA LYS A 79 -4.10 -8.82 6.66
C LYS A 79 -5.43 -8.73 5.89
N GLU A 80 -5.62 -7.68 5.10
CA GLU A 80 -6.90 -7.46 4.40
C GLU A 80 -7.13 -8.47 3.27
N PHE A 81 -6.08 -8.80 2.50
CA PHE A 81 -6.16 -9.91 1.54
C PHE A 81 -6.50 -11.23 2.25
N SER A 82 -5.97 -11.49 3.45
CA SER A 82 -6.32 -12.71 4.21
C SER A 82 -7.81 -12.83 4.53
N ASN A 83 -8.55 -11.72 4.63
CA ASN A 83 -9.98 -11.71 4.91
C ASN A 83 -10.81 -12.11 3.66
N VAL A 84 -10.35 -11.76 2.46
CA VAL A 84 -11.09 -11.97 1.19
C VAL A 84 -10.64 -13.23 0.43
N LEU A 85 -9.39 -13.65 0.57
CA LEU A 85 -8.82 -14.81 -0.14
C LEU A 85 -9.63 -16.12 0.03
N PRO A 86 -10.19 -16.48 1.22
CA PRO A 86 -11.07 -17.65 1.34
C PRO A 86 -12.26 -17.62 0.37
N LYS A 87 -12.87 -16.44 0.16
CA LYS A 87 -14.01 -16.26 -0.76
C LYS A 87 -13.57 -16.30 -2.22
N VAL A 88 -12.40 -15.74 -2.51
CA VAL A 88 -11.80 -15.74 -3.86
C VAL A 88 -11.44 -17.17 -4.31
N PHE A 89 -10.74 -17.94 -3.49
CA PHE A 89 -10.36 -19.32 -3.85
C PHE A 89 -11.56 -20.25 -3.98
N ALA A 90 -12.62 -20.07 -3.17
CA ALA A 90 -13.88 -20.80 -3.35
C ALA A 90 -14.55 -20.43 -4.68
N HIS A 91 -14.71 -19.14 -4.97
CA HIS A 91 -15.31 -18.68 -6.23
C HIS A 91 -14.51 -19.16 -7.46
N ILE A 92 -13.18 -19.14 -7.42
CA ILE A 92 -12.35 -19.68 -8.52
C ILE A 92 -12.57 -21.19 -8.67
N GLY A 93 -12.57 -21.95 -7.57
CA GLY A 93 -12.85 -23.39 -7.59
C GLY A 93 -14.25 -23.76 -8.10
N GLU A 94 -15.24 -22.87 -7.94
CA GLU A 94 -16.62 -23.06 -8.38
C GLU A 94 -16.90 -22.54 -9.81
N THR A 95 -16.03 -21.71 -10.39
CA THR A 95 -16.30 -21.02 -11.68
C THR A 95 -15.23 -21.21 -12.75
N CYS A 96 -14.13 -21.88 -12.45
CA CYS A 96 -12.97 -22.02 -13.34
C CYS A 96 -12.49 -23.47 -13.37
N SER A 97 -12.28 -24.02 -14.57
CA SER A 97 -11.87 -25.42 -14.77
C SER A 97 -10.50 -25.55 -15.46
N SER A 98 -9.80 -24.43 -15.68
CA SER A 98 -8.48 -24.43 -16.34
C SER A 98 -7.35 -24.94 -15.44
N ASP A 99 -6.82 -26.14 -15.73
CA ASP A 99 -5.62 -26.69 -15.07
C ASP A 99 -4.43 -25.71 -15.06
N LYS A 100 -4.29 -24.89 -16.12
CA LYS A 100 -3.22 -23.87 -16.22
C LYS A 100 -3.41 -22.75 -15.21
N LEU A 101 -4.66 -22.35 -14.94
CA LEU A 101 -4.98 -21.39 -13.89
C LEU A 101 -4.69 -22.03 -12.52
N LEU A 102 -5.30 -23.18 -12.23
CA LEU A 102 -5.20 -23.87 -10.94
C LEU A 102 -3.76 -24.20 -10.56
N GLY A 103 -2.96 -24.72 -11.50
CA GLY A 103 -1.53 -24.98 -11.30
C GLY A 103 -0.71 -23.69 -11.09
N SER A 104 -1.13 -22.56 -11.67
CA SER A 104 -0.49 -21.26 -11.42
C SER A 104 -0.84 -20.69 -10.05
N LEU A 105 -2.08 -20.86 -9.59
CA LEU A 105 -2.50 -20.50 -8.23
C LEU A 105 -1.82 -21.39 -7.18
N GLY A 106 -1.66 -22.69 -7.44
CA GLY A 106 -0.86 -23.59 -6.61
C GLY A 106 0.59 -23.11 -6.44
N ARG A 107 1.24 -22.61 -7.50
CA ARG A 107 2.57 -21.99 -7.41
C ARG A 107 2.59 -20.72 -6.55
N ILE A 108 1.58 -19.84 -6.67
CA ILE A 108 1.45 -18.65 -5.80
C ILE A 108 1.33 -19.08 -4.32
N LEU A 109 0.48 -20.06 -4.02
CA LEU A 109 0.29 -20.59 -2.66
C LEU A 109 1.56 -21.21 -2.08
N ASN A 110 2.36 -21.91 -2.90
CA ASN A 110 3.66 -22.43 -2.48
C ASN A 110 4.64 -21.29 -2.14
N ILE A 111 4.75 -20.27 -2.99
CA ILE A 111 5.59 -19.09 -2.74
C ILE A 111 5.16 -18.36 -1.46
N TRP A 112 3.85 -18.26 -1.20
CA TRP A 112 3.34 -17.67 0.04
C TRP A 112 3.67 -18.49 1.29
N GLN A 113 3.67 -19.82 1.18
CA GLN A 113 4.07 -20.73 2.25
C GLN A 113 5.59 -20.65 2.53
N GLU A 114 6.42 -20.71 1.49
CA GLU A 114 7.89 -20.61 1.58
C GLU A 114 8.35 -19.26 2.17
N ARG A 115 7.69 -18.16 1.79
CA ARG A 115 8.05 -16.79 2.22
C ARG A 115 7.34 -16.31 3.48
N GLY A 116 6.67 -17.22 4.21
CA GLY A 116 5.92 -16.88 5.43
C GLY A 116 4.97 -15.69 5.22
N VAL A 117 4.20 -15.71 4.13
CA VAL A 117 3.18 -14.68 3.83
C VAL A 117 1.93 -14.94 4.65
N TYR A 118 1.52 -16.19 4.74
CA TYR A 118 0.39 -16.66 5.55
C TYR A 118 0.75 -17.97 6.26
N ASP A 119 0.07 -18.25 7.36
CA ASP A 119 0.26 -19.50 8.10
C ASP A 119 -0.03 -20.74 7.23
N PRO A 120 0.69 -21.86 7.42
CA PRO A 120 0.45 -23.09 6.67
C PRO A 120 -1.01 -23.58 6.75
N LYS A 121 -1.71 -23.30 7.86
CA LYS A 121 -3.14 -23.61 8.04
C LYS A 121 -4.04 -22.80 7.10
N ALA A 122 -3.75 -21.51 6.90
CA ALA A 122 -4.51 -20.67 5.97
C ALA A 122 -4.25 -21.09 4.51
N ILE A 123 -2.99 -21.37 4.16
CA ILE A 123 -2.64 -21.90 2.83
C ILE A 123 -3.35 -23.24 2.56
N ALA A 124 -3.46 -24.12 3.55
CA ALA A 124 -4.19 -25.39 3.42
C ALA A 124 -5.71 -25.18 3.19
N ASP A 125 -6.35 -24.25 3.89
CA ASP A 125 -7.76 -23.86 3.66
C ASP A 125 -7.96 -23.30 2.25
N TYR A 126 -7.04 -22.44 1.76
CA TYR A 126 -7.08 -21.91 0.39
C TYR A 126 -6.99 -23.01 -0.68
N ARG A 127 -6.08 -23.99 -0.50
CA ARG A 127 -5.99 -25.16 -1.39
C ARG A 127 -7.27 -26.01 -1.36
N ALA A 128 -7.83 -26.27 -0.18
CA ALA A 128 -9.04 -27.10 -0.03
C ALA A 128 -10.26 -26.49 -0.75
N ARG A 129 -10.42 -25.15 -0.67
CA ARG A 129 -11.50 -24.43 -1.36
C ARG A 129 -11.39 -24.46 -2.89
N MET A 130 -10.17 -24.50 -3.41
CA MET A 130 -9.90 -24.53 -4.85
C MET A 130 -10.09 -25.93 -5.47
N HIS A 131 -10.06 -27.00 -4.67
CA HIS A 131 -10.13 -28.40 -5.15
C HIS A 131 -11.39 -29.16 -4.70
N ARG A 132 -12.49 -28.44 -4.42
CA ARG A 132 -13.71 -28.98 -3.80
C ARG A 132 -14.39 -30.11 -4.60
N GLU A 133 -14.15 -30.24 -5.91
CA GLU A 133 -14.88 -31.18 -6.77
C GLU A 133 -14.24 -32.57 -6.97
N THR A 134 -12.94 -32.77 -6.72
CA THR A 134 -12.32 -34.08 -7.01
C THR A 134 -12.73 -35.19 -6.03
N SER A 135 -13.00 -34.84 -4.77
CA SER A 135 -13.33 -35.82 -3.71
C SER A 135 -14.80 -36.27 -3.69
N ALA A 136 -15.71 -35.51 -4.32
CA ALA A 136 -17.12 -35.90 -4.41
C ALA A 136 -17.37 -36.90 -5.55
N ALA A 137 -16.72 -36.70 -6.71
CA ALA A 137 -16.88 -37.55 -7.89
C ALA A 137 -16.28 -38.96 -7.71
N THR A 138 -15.17 -39.10 -6.97
CA THR A 138 -14.55 -40.42 -6.70
C THR A 138 -15.28 -41.25 -5.65
N ALA A 139 -15.96 -40.61 -4.69
CA ALA A 139 -16.80 -41.32 -3.72
C ALA A 139 -18.09 -41.88 -4.34
N ALA A 140 -18.67 -41.18 -5.32
CA ALA A 140 -19.89 -41.62 -6.00
C ALA A 140 -19.67 -42.85 -6.90
N ASN A 141 -18.50 -42.97 -7.54
CA ASN A 141 -18.19 -44.11 -8.44
C ASN A 141 -17.72 -45.40 -7.71
N ALA A 142 -17.55 -45.38 -6.39
CA ALA A 142 -17.09 -46.54 -5.62
C ALA A 142 -18.23 -47.39 -5.03
N ALA A 143 -19.49 -46.99 -5.19
CA ALA A 143 -20.65 -47.58 -4.52
C ALA A 143 -21.61 -48.34 -5.46
N GLY A 144 -21.13 -48.80 -6.62
CA GLY A 144 -22.00 -49.26 -7.72
C GLY A 144 -21.46 -50.39 -8.61
N ASN A 145 -20.99 -51.51 -8.03
CA ASN A 145 -21.36 -52.85 -8.49
C ASN A 145 -20.81 -53.96 -7.57
N GLY A 146 -21.60 -55.00 -7.35
CA GLY A 146 -21.19 -56.27 -6.74
C GLY A 146 -21.76 -57.47 -7.51
N SER A 147 -21.32 -58.69 -7.15
CA SER A 147 -21.61 -59.99 -7.79
C SER A 147 -20.88 -60.24 -9.14
N GLU A 148 -20.26 -61.40 -9.43
CA GLU A 148 -19.90 -62.61 -8.64
C GLU A 148 -18.83 -63.47 -9.37
N THR A 149 -18.48 -64.63 -8.80
CA THR A 149 -17.81 -65.82 -9.40
C THR A 149 -16.26 -65.99 -9.28
N ALA A 150 -15.87 -66.63 -8.17
CA ALA A 150 -15.23 -67.95 -8.08
C ALA A 150 -13.85 -68.31 -8.73
N ALA A 151 -13.07 -69.06 -7.93
CA ALA A 151 -11.86 -69.86 -8.23
C ALA A 151 -10.56 -69.08 -8.61
N GLY A 152 -9.36 -69.41 -8.12
CA GLY A 152 -8.96 -70.40 -7.10
C GLY A 152 -7.66 -71.11 -7.47
N HIS A 153 -6.57 -70.90 -6.70
CA HIS A 153 -5.31 -71.68 -6.48
C HIS A 153 -4.26 -70.69 -5.88
N LYS A 154 -3.78 -70.84 -4.64
CA LYS A 154 -2.76 -71.77 -4.08
C LYS A 154 -1.29 -71.46 -4.45
N HIS A 155 -0.51 -71.22 -3.38
CA HIS A 155 0.97 -71.26 -3.14
C HIS A 155 1.40 -69.95 -2.44
N ASN A 156 1.73 -69.87 -1.15
CA ASN A 156 2.54 -70.68 -0.21
C ASN A 156 4.06 -70.57 -0.42
N HIS A 157 4.70 -69.80 0.48
CA HIS A 157 6.08 -69.83 1.04
C HIS A 157 6.33 -68.39 1.59
N ASN A 158 6.50 -68.10 2.89
CA ASN A 158 7.47 -68.61 3.87
C ASN A 158 8.92 -68.47 3.36
N SER A 159 9.88 -67.81 4.00
CA SER A 159 10.03 -67.54 5.45
C SER A 159 11.15 -66.52 5.78
N SER A 160 11.11 -65.94 6.99
CA SER A 160 12.24 -65.74 7.96
C SER A 160 13.67 -65.45 7.41
N SER A 161 14.28 -64.27 7.64
CA SER A 161 15.01 -63.84 8.87
C SER A 161 16.53 -64.11 8.89
N SER A 162 17.34 -63.05 9.09
CA SER A 162 18.64 -63.00 9.83
C SER A 162 19.35 -61.67 9.46
N SER A 163 19.67 -60.70 10.32
CA SER A 163 20.38 -60.67 11.62
C SER A 163 21.92 -60.68 11.53
N SER A 164 22.52 -59.50 11.35
CA SER A 164 23.86 -59.03 11.82
C SER A 164 24.11 -57.64 11.19
N GLY A 165 24.74 -56.65 11.82
CA GLY A 165 25.37 -56.54 13.14
C GLY A 165 26.51 -55.51 13.05
N GLY A 166 26.48 -54.42 13.82
CA GLY A 166 27.52 -53.37 13.75
C GLY A 166 27.20 -52.09 14.55
N ASN A 167 27.99 -51.81 15.58
CA ASN A 167 27.77 -50.74 16.57
C ASN A 167 28.38 -49.37 16.21
N LYS A 168 27.70 -48.29 16.65
CA LYS A 168 28.23 -47.10 17.38
C LYS A 168 27.04 -46.15 17.66
N ALA A 169 26.62 -45.82 18.89
CA ALA A 169 27.31 -45.07 19.96
C ALA A 169 27.88 -43.72 19.45
N GLU A 170 27.66 -42.53 20.02
CA GLU A 170 26.92 -42.01 21.18
C GLU A 170 26.64 -40.49 20.89
N ARG A 171 25.83 -39.67 21.59
CA ARG A 171 24.96 -39.78 22.78
C ARG A 171 24.00 -38.57 22.85
N SER A 172 22.99 -38.63 23.73
CA SER A 172 22.04 -37.56 24.08
C SER A 172 22.53 -36.62 25.19
N GLU A 173 22.01 -35.38 25.23
CA GLU A 173 21.75 -34.66 26.48
C GLU A 173 20.38 -33.94 26.45
N LYS A 174 19.72 -33.90 27.62
CA LYS A 174 18.35 -33.40 27.83
C LYS A 174 18.30 -32.69 29.17
N ARG A 175 18.14 -31.36 29.17
CA ARG A 175 17.91 -30.55 30.39
C ARG A 175 17.45 -29.12 30.01
N GLU A 176 16.65 -28.37 30.75
CA GLU A 176 15.47 -28.62 31.59
C GLU A 176 14.76 -27.27 31.82
N LYS A 177 13.50 -27.29 32.29
CA LYS A 177 12.66 -26.12 32.59
C LYS A 177 13.37 -25.07 33.47
N ARG A 178 13.08 -23.78 33.21
CA ARG A 178 12.78 -22.82 34.29
C ARG A 178 11.54 -21.98 33.94
N LYS A 179 10.65 -21.88 34.92
CA LYS A 179 9.43 -21.06 34.95
C LYS A 179 9.69 -19.96 35.96
N HIS A 180 9.37 -18.71 35.64
CA HIS A 180 9.29 -17.65 36.65
C HIS A 180 8.05 -16.81 36.37
N GLU A 181 7.05 -16.95 37.24
CA GLU A 181 6.06 -15.91 37.47
C GLU A 181 6.65 -14.96 38.49
N GLU A 182 6.55 -13.65 38.27
CA GLU A 182 6.28 -12.76 39.38
C GLU A 182 5.41 -11.59 38.95
N ARG A 183 4.47 -11.24 39.84
CA ARG A 183 3.54 -10.12 39.70
C ARG A 183 4.13 -8.96 40.50
N HIS A 184 3.90 -7.71 40.08
CA HIS A 184 3.52 -6.71 41.09
C HIS A 184 2.64 -5.58 40.52
N MET A 185 1.91 -4.93 41.43
CA MET A 185 0.76 -4.09 41.11
C MET A 185 1.04 -2.57 41.21
N LYS A 186 0.45 -1.85 40.25
CA LYS A 186 -0.45 -0.68 40.46
C LYS A 186 0.02 0.45 41.39
N SER A 187 0.18 1.64 40.82
CA SER A 187 -0.23 2.88 41.48
C SER A 187 -1.05 3.76 40.53
N LYS A 188 -2.29 4.07 40.93
CA LYS A 188 -3.05 5.24 40.47
C LYS A 188 -2.98 6.25 41.62
N ARG A 189 -2.80 7.54 41.33
CA ARG A 189 -3.77 8.60 41.71
C ARG A 189 -3.43 9.97 41.10
N PRO A 190 -4.42 10.90 41.03
CA PRO A 190 -4.34 12.11 40.20
C PRO A 190 -4.23 13.41 41.01
N ARG A 191 -3.98 14.52 40.30
CA ARG A 191 -4.37 15.93 40.55
C ARG A 191 -3.80 16.78 39.39
N GLY A 192 -4.40 17.88 38.95
CA GLY A 192 -5.69 18.50 39.29
C GLY A 192 -5.91 19.70 38.34
N SER A 193 -7.16 20.13 38.14
CA SER A 193 -7.44 21.31 37.32
C SER A 193 -7.09 22.60 38.05
N HIS A 194 -6.54 23.58 37.33
CA HIS A 194 -6.68 24.99 37.65
C HIS A 194 -6.82 25.81 36.36
N HIS A 195 -7.93 26.53 36.24
CA HIS A 195 -8.04 27.65 35.32
C HIS A 195 -7.14 28.78 35.80
N GLN A 196 -6.45 29.45 34.88
CA GLN A 196 -6.31 30.90 34.97
C GLN A 196 -6.18 31.51 33.57
N SER A 197 -6.99 32.54 33.35
CA SER A 197 -7.03 33.38 32.16
C SER A 197 -6.05 34.53 32.29
N ALA A 198 -5.23 34.79 31.27
CA ALA A 198 -4.56 36.07 31.08
C ALA A 198 -4.28 36.32 29.58
N SER A 199 -4.19 37.59 29.21
CA SER A 199 -4.31 38.07 27.83
C SER A 199 -2.98 38.08 27.04
N VAL A 200 -3.14 38.06 25.71
CA VAL A 200 -2.37 38.78 24.68
C VAL A 200 -1.02 39.40 25.10
N GLU A 201 0.06 38.92 24.50
CA GLU A 201 1.03 39.79 23.82
C GLU A 201 1.91 39.01 22.82
N THR A 202 2.15 39.61 21.65
CA THR A 202 3.11 39.13 20.65
C THR A 202 4.41 39.93 20.76
N PRO A 203 5.58 39.27 20.73
CA PRO A 203 6.79 39.91 20.23
C PRO A 203 7.33 39.14 19.01
N ALA A 204 7.56 39.88 17.92
CA ALA A 204 8.45 39.44 16.85
C ALA A 204 9.89 39.74 17.26
N ALA A 205 10.78 38.75 17.16
CA ALA A 205 12.23 38.95 17.18
C ALA A 205 12.90 37.80 16.42
N GLU A 206 13.71 38.15 15.43
CA GLU A 206 14.56 37.20 14.71
C GLU A 206 15.80 36.88 15.55
N ALA A 207 16.21 35.62 15.60
CA ALA A 207 17.56 35.23 16.00
C ALA A 207 17.97 33.90 15.35
N GLU A 208 19.19 33.86 14.86
CA GLU A 208 19.83 32.72 14.21
C GLU A 208 19.91 31.45 15.10
N ASN A 209 20.12 30.33 14.39
CA ASN A 209 20.82 29.14 14.86
C ASN A 209 20.09 28.17 15.80
N GLY A 210 19.30 27.29 15.17
CA GLY A 210 19.51 25.85 15.32
C GLY A 210 19.30 25.21 16.70
N HIS A 211 18.06 24.82 16.98
CA HIS A 211 17.66 23.41 17.19
C HIS A 211 16.13 23.35 17.33
N THR A 212 15.43 23.06 16.23
CA THR A 212 14.05 22.56 16.32
C THR A 212 14.10 21.23 17.08
N PRO A 213 13.26 21.00 18.12
CA PRO A 213 13.19 19.71 18.79
C PRO A 213 12.93 18.59 17.76
N PRO A 214 13.52 17.39 17.93
CA PRO A 214 13.28 16.28 17.00
C PRO A 214 11.79 15.99 16.94
N TYR A 215 11.21 16.23 15.77
CA TYR A 215 9.78 16.13 15.52
C TYR A 215 9.31 14.68 15.70
N LEU A 216 8.50 14.45 16.72
CA LEU A 216 7.70 13.24 16.87
C LEU A 216 6.38 13.46 16.12
N PRO A 217 6.12 12.76 15.01
CA PRO A 217 4.83 12.87 14.33
C PRO A 217 3.72 12.39 15.27
N LEU A 218 2.78 13.28 15.59
CA LEU A 218 1.62 12.95 16.43
C LEU A 218 0.50 12.23 15.67
N GLY A 219 0.66 12.04 14.36
CA GLY A 219 -0.23 11.27 13.48
C GLY A 219 0.45 10.93 12.15
N GLU A 220 -0.26 10.19 11.29
CA GLU A 220 0.13 10.08 9.87
C GLU A 220 -0.13 11.41 9.15
N PRO A 221 0.77 11.87 8.25
CA PRO A 221 0.53 13.06 7.45
C PRO A 221 -0.78 12.99 6.65
N PRO A 222 -1.54 14.10 6.53
CA PRO A 222 -2.80 14.12 5.78
C PRO A 222 -2.57 13.98 4.28
N GLU A 223 -3.51 13.36 3.57
CA GLU A 223 -3.41 13.33 2.09
C GLU A 223 -3.62 14.74 1.50
N PRO A 224 -3.02 15.05 0.33
CA PRO A 224 -3.20 16.34 -0.33
C PRO A 224 -4.67 16.74 -0.54
N GLU A 225 -5.54 15.77 -0.86
CA GLU A 225 -6.98 16.01 -1.04
C GLU A 225 -7.71 16.34 0.26
N GLU A 226 -7.32 15.72 1.38
CA GLU A 226 -7.90 16.02 2.69
C GLU A 226 -7.54 17.45 3.12
N LEU A 227 -6.30 17.86 2.84
CA LEU A 227 -5.84 19.23 3.08
C LEU A 227 -6.55 20.24 2.17
N ILE A 228 -6.70 19.95 0.87
CA ILE A 228 -7.47 20.80 -0.06
C ILE A 228 -8.92 20.93 0.43
N LYS A 229 -9.58 19.83 0.81
CA LYS A 229 -10.95 19.85 1.32
C LYS A 229 -11.09 20.67 2.60
N ALA A 230 -10.12 20.57 3.53
CA ALA A 230 -10.10 21.37 4.74
C ALA A 230 -9.90 22.88 4.44
N LEU A 231 -9.07 23.22 3.45
CA LEU A 231 -8.90 24.59 2.97
C LEU A 231 -10.18 25.13 2.33
N THR A 232 -10.85 24.39 1.44
CA THR A 232 -12.13 24.85 0.85
C THR A 232 -13.28 24.95 1.86
N SER A 233 -13.26 24.15 2.94
CA SER A 233 -14.21 24.28 4.06
C SER A 233 -14.09 25.67 4.72
N ILE A 234 -12.86 26.10 5.00
CA ILE A 234 -12.61 27.34 5.74
C ILE A 234 -12.92 28.62 4.92
N GLU A 235 -12.92 28.53 3.60
CA GLU A 235 -13.31 29.63 2.71
C GLU A 235 -14.79 30.03 2.88
N ASN A 236 -15.64 29.09 3.32
CA ASN A 236 -17.08 29.28 3.53
C ASN A 236 -17.44 29.38 5.03
N SER A 237 -16.50 29.81 5.87
CA SER A 237 -16.61 29.83 7.34
C SER A 237 -17.44 31.01 7.89
N ALA A 238 -17.77 30.97 9.18
CA ALA A 238 -18.57 32.00 9.86
C ALA A 238 -17.95 33.41 9.73
N SER A 239 -16.63 33.50 9.83
CA SER A 239 -15.86 34.74 9.68
C SER A 239 -15.96 35.33 8.26
N SER A 240 -16.19 34.49 7.24
CA SER A 240 -16.42 34.92 5.85
C SER A 240 -17.82 35.52 5.61
N ASP A 241 -18.80 35.20 6.46
CA ASP A 241 -20.20 35.65 6.38
C ASP A 241 -20.32 37.14 6.78
N ALA A 242 -19.98 38.01 5.83
CA ALA A 242 -20.03 39.46 6.01
C ALA A 242 -21.45 39.98 6.28
N LEU A 243 -22.49 39.33 5.75
CA LEU A 243 -23.89 39.77 5.89
C LEU A 243 -24.42 39.55 7.31
N VAL A 244 -24.12 38.39 7.91
CA VAL A 244 -24.49 38.13 9.33
C VAL A 244 -23.69 39.04 10.26
N ARG A 245 -22.39 39.23 10.00
CA ARG A 245 -21.55 40.18 10.74
C ARG A 245 -22.07 41.62 10.67
N GLU A 246 -22.49 42.09 9.49
CA GLU A 246 -23.08 43.43 9.32
C GLU A 246 -24.43 43.54 10.07
N ARG A 247 -25.27 42.50 10.04
CA ARG A 247 -26.53 42.47 10.79
C ARG A 247 -26.30 42.53 12.30
N ILE A 248 -25.31 41.79 12.83
CA ILE A 248 -24.92 41.83 14.23
C ILE A 248 -24.39 43.23 14.61
N ALA A 249 -23.53 43.82 13.77
CA ALA A 249 -22.99 45.16 14.00
C ALA A 249 -24.05 46.29 13.94
N LYS A 250 -25.19 46.06 13.28
CA LYS A 250 -26.33 46.98 13.21
C LYS A 250 -27.41 46.72 14.26
N LEU A 251 -27.19 45.82 15.23
CA LEU A 251 -28.13 45.62 16.32
C LEU A 251 -28.25 46.90 17.16
N PRO A 252 -29.49 47.39 17.43
CA PRO A 252 -29.69 48.62 18.19
C PRO A 252 -29.24 48.49 19.65
N PRO A 253 -28.67 49.55 20.26
CA PRO A 253 -28.15 49.52 21.63
C PRO A 253 -29.24 49.23 22.67
N GLU A 254 -30.52 49.47 22.37
CA GLU A 254 -31.64 49.10 23.22
C GLU A 254 -31.75 47.59 23.49
N ILE A 255 -31.10 46.74 22.67
CA ILE A 255 -31.06 45.28 22.85
C ILE A 255 -29.94 44.85 23.81
N SER A 256 -28.82 45.58 23.88
CA SER A 256 -27.68 45.27 24.75
C SER A 256 -27.69 46.05 26.08
N GLU A 257 -28.15 47.30 26.07
CA GLU A 257 -28.06 48.22 27.19
C GLU A 257 -29.28 48.14 28.11
N ILE A 258 -29.13 47.47 29.26
CA ILE A 258 -30.16 47.37 30.32
C ILE A 258 -30.68 48.77 30.74
N SER A 259 -29.81 49.79 30.70
CA SER A 259 -30.16 51.19 30.97
C SER A 259 -31.31 51.72 30.10
N CYS A 260 -31.44 51.24 28.86
CA CYS A 260 -32.50 51.67 27.94
C CYS A 260 -33.90 51.15 28.32
N ILE A 261 -34.00 50.10 29.13
CA ILE A 261 -35.29 49.57 29.62
C ILE A 261 -36.05 50.63 30.44
N THR A 262 -35.34 51.49 31.16
CA THR A 262 -35.94 52.59 31.95
C THR A 262 -36.70 53.63 31.11
N LYS A 263 -36.48 53.66 29.79
CA LYS A 263 -37.14 54.56 28.84
C LYS A 263 -38.44 53.97 28.25
N LEU A 264 -38.81 52.74 28.64
CA LEU A 264 -40.00 52.05 28.14
C LEU A 264 -41.22 52.38 29.00
N GLU A 265 -41.94 53.43 28.59
CA GLU A 265 -43.19 53.87 29.22
C GLU A 265 -44.41 53.01 28.81
N ASP A 266 -44.28 52.21 27.74
CA ASP A 266 -45.39 51.51 27.07
C ASP A 266 -45.15 50.00 26.99
N LYS A 267 -46.17 49.24 27.41
CA LYS A 267 -46.22 47.77 27.38
C LYS A 267 -46.09 47.21 25.97
N ASP A 268 -46.63 47.88 24.94
CA ASP A 268 -46.57 47.35 23.57
C ASP A 268 -45.20 47.61 22.93
N LYS A 269 -44.55 48.73 23.23
CA LYS A 269 -43.11 48.94 22.91
C LYS A 269 -42.23 47.90 23.58
N ALA A 270 -42.48 47.57 24.85
CA ALA A 270 -41.73 46.55 25.58
C ALA A 270 -41.88 45.15 24.95
N LYS A 271 -43.06 44.77 24.44
CA LYS A 271 -43.26 43.52 23.68
C LYS A 271 -42.46 43.50 22.36
N VAL A 272 -42.44 44.62 21.63
CA VAL A 272 -41.68 44.73 20.38
C VAL A 272 -40.19 44.58 20.64
N LEU A 273 -39.65 45.27 21.65
CA LEU A 273 -38.25 45.12 22.05
C LEU A 273 -37.95 43.68 22.50
N ALA A 274 -38.81 43.05 23.31
CA ALA A 274 -38.62 41.66 23.72
C ALA A 274 -38.55 40.69 22.52
N LYS A 275 -39.34 40.92 21.46
CA LYS A 275 -39.25 40.15 20.21
C LYS A 275 -37.91 40.37 19.50
N GLN A 276 -37.47 41.62 19.38
CA GLN A 276 -36.17 41.98 18.79
C GLN A 276 -34.98 41.42 19.58
N VAL A 277 -35.05 41.42 20.91
CA VAL A 277 -34.05 40.81 21.80
C VAL A 277 -33.95 39.31 21.56
N ASN A 278 -35.07 38.59 21.49
CA ASN A 278 -35.06 37.15 21.20
C ASN A 278 -34.46 36.86 19.82
N GLU A 279 -34.86 37.60 18.77
CA GLU A 279 -34.31 37.46 17.43
C GLU A 279 -32.79 37.74 17.37
N ALA A 280 -32.32 38.72 18.14
CA ALA A 280 -30.89 39.03 18.25
C ALA A 280 -30.12 37.95 19.04
N VAL A 281 -30.71 37.39 20.10
CA VAL A 281 -30.13 36.28 20.87
C VAL A 281 -29.99 35.03 20.00
N ASP A 282 -31.00 34.68 19.21
CA ASP A 282 -30.95 33.54 18.29
C ASP A 282 -29.86 33.74 17.23
N LEU A 283 -29.78 34.94 16.62
CA LEU A 283 -28.74 35.30 15.65
C LEU A 283 -27.32 35.20 16.24
N LEU A 284 -27.12 35.72 17.45
CA LEU A 284 -25.83 35.69 18.15
C LEU A 284 -25.44 34.26 18.55
N ASN A 285 -26.38 33.45 19.03
CA ASN A 285 -26.14 32.06 19.37
C ASN A 285 -25.74 31.23 18.15
N GLU A 286 -26.44 31.39 17.02
CA GLU A 286 -26.10 30.72 15.76
C GLU A 286 -24.72 31.15 15.24
N TYR A 287 -24.42 32.45 15.25
CA TYR A 287 -23.10 32.95 14.83
C TYR A 287 -21.98 32.46 15.74
N ASN A 288 -22.16 32.50 17.07
CA ASN A 288 -21.17 32.02 18.03
C ASN A 288 -20.91 30.52 17.89
N ALA A 289 -21.96 29.71 17.67
CA ALA A 289 -21.81 28.26 17.42
C ALA A 289 -21.02 28.00 16.12
N ARG A 290 -21.36 28.70 15.02
CA ARG A 290 -20.62 28.61 13.74
C ARG A 290 -19.16 29.06 13.89
N LEU A 291 -18.90 30.13 14.65
CA LEU A 291 -17.54 30.64 14.91
C LEU A 291 -16.73 29.69 15.79
N SER A 292 -17.33 29.05 16.80
CA SER A 292 -16.66 28.02 17.60
C SER A 292 -16.24 26.82 16.75
N ALA A 293 -17.12 26.33 15.86
CA ALA A 293 -16.79 25.28 14.92
C ALA A 293 -15.64 25.68 13.96
N GLU A 294 -15.66 26.91 13.44
CA GLU A 294 -14.55 27.44 12.63
C GLU A 294 -13.22 27.45 13.41
N MET A 295 -13.22 27.79 14.69
CA MET A 295 -11.99 27.80 15.51
C MET A 295 -11.43 26.39 15.75
N GLU A 296 -12.29 25.38 15.87
CA GLU A 296 -11.88 23.97 15.91
C GLU A 296 -11.32 23.50 14.54
N GLU A 297 -11.99 23.85 13.43
CA GLU A 297 -11.50 23.57 12.07
C GLU A 297 -10.15 24.25 11.80
N ARG A 298 -9.98 25.51 12.18
CA ARG A 298 -8.70 26.25 12.12
C ARG A 298 -7.59 25.53 12.88
N THR A 299 -7.87 25.05 14.09
CA THR A 299 -6.90 24.35 14.94
C THR A 299 -6.48 23.03 14.30
N LYS A 300 -7.44 22.27 13.74
CA LYS A 300 -7.18 21.04 13.00
C LYS A 300 -6.38 21.29 11.71
N LEU A 301 -6.76 22.30 10.92
CA LEU A 301 -6.07 22.70 9.69
C LEU A 301 -4.63 23.13 9.97
N ALA A 302 -4.38 23.87 11.06
CA ALA A 302 -3.03 24.27 11.45
C ALA A 302 -2.12 23.08 11.81
N ALA A 303 -2.69 22.01 12.41
CA ALA A 303 -1.97 20.75 12.60
C ALA A 303 -1.72 20.05 11.26
N MET A 304 -2.76 19.88 10.42
CA MET A 304 -2.63 19.26 9.09
C MET A 304 -1.57 19.94 8.22
N LEU A 305 -1.53 21.28 8.20
CA LEU A 305 -0.52 22.06 7.47
C LEU A 305 0.90 21.82 7.98
N ARG A 306 1.09 21.75 9.30
CA ARG A 306 2.41 21.48 9.91
C ARG A 306 2.92 20.09 9.52
N ASP A 307 2.05 19.09 9.64
CA ASP A 307 2.40 17.69 9.42
C ASP A 307 2.66 17.44 7.92
N PHE A 308 1.85 18.05 7.04
CA PHE A 308 2.05 18.03 5.59
C PHE A 308 3.35 18.74 5.17
N GLN A 309 3.67 19.90 5.75
CA GLN A 309 4.94 20.59 5.49
C GLN A 309 6.16 19.76 5.90
N ALA A 310 6.07 18.99 6.99
CA ALA A 310 7.13 18.09 7.41
C ALA A 310 7.33 16.95 6.39
N GLU A 311 6.25 16.31 5.95
CA GLU A 311 6.30 15.26 4.93
C GLU A 311 6.84 15.78 3.58
N GLN A 312 6.38 16.94 3.10
CA GLN A 312 6.86 17.52 1.84
C GLN A 312 8.36 17.84 1.88
N LYS A 313 8.91 18.25 3.04
CA LYS A 313 10.37 18.43 3.21
C LYS A 313 11.13 17.11 3.12
N GLU A 314 10.61 16.03 3.71
CA GLU A 314 11.23 14.71 3.60
C GLU A 314 11.18 14.18 2.16
N LEU A 315 10.03 14.28 1.50
CA LEU A 315 9.84 13.86 0.11
C LEU A 315 10.74 14.63 -0.86
N LEU A 316 10.95 15.93 -0.62
CA LEU A 316 11.90 16.77 -1.36
C LEU A 316 13.33 16.25 -1.19
N ALA A 317 13.80 16.07 0.04
CA ALA A 317 15.16 15.58 0.31
C ALA A 317 15.41 14.20 -0.33
N GLN A 318 14.44 13.29 -0.26
CA GLN A 318 14.52 11.99 -0.95
C GLN A 318 14.53 12.13 -2.49
N ALA A 319 13.84 13.13 -3.04
CA ALA A 319 13.83 13.39 -4.49
C ALA A 319 15.15 13.99 -4.98
N GLU A 320 15.76 14.89 -4.20
CA GLU A 320 17.08 15.45 -4.45
C GLU A 320 18.17 14.37 -4.41
N GLN A 321 18.14 13.48 -3.42
CA GLN A 321 19.03 12.32 -3.36
C GLN A 321 18.88 11.43 -4.61
N ARG A 322 17.65 11.08 -4.99
CA ARG A 322 17.38 10.28 -6.19
C ARG A 322 17.90 10.98 -7.46
N LEU A 323 17.72 12.29 -7.57
CA LEU A 323 18.22 13.08 -8.70
C LEU A 323 19.76 13.04 -8.79
N ASP A 324 20.46 13.17 -7.66
CA ASP A 324 21.93 13.05 -7.61
C ASP A 324 22.42 11.64 -7.99
N GLU A 325 21.75 10.57 -7.53
CA GLU A 325 22.02 9.20 -7.97
C GLU A 325 21.85 9.03 -9.49
N HIS A 326 20.81 9.63 -10.07
CA HIS A 326 20.59 9.59 -11.52
C HIS A 326 21.63 10.41 -12.29
N LYS A 327 22.05 11.59 -11.79
CA LYS A 327 23.16 12.37 -12.37
C LYS A 327 24.48 11.58 -12.36
N LYS A 328 24.79 10.91 -11.24
CA LYS A 328 25.96 10.02 -11.12
C LYS A 328 25.92 8.83 -12.10
N LYS A 329 24.75 8.22 -12.31
CA LYS A 329 24.55 7.16 -13.32
C LYS A 329 24.74 7.70 -14.74
N LEU A 330 24.21 8.88 -15.05
CA LEU A 330 24.38 9.52 -16.36
C LEU A 330 25.85 9.85 -16.66
N ALA A 331 26.58 10.40 -15.69
CA ALA A 331 28.02 10.68 -15.84
C ALA A 331 28.83 9.40 -16.15
N LYS A 332 28.51 8.28 -15.48
CA LYS A 332 29.13 6.97 -15.77
C LYS A 332 28.79 6.45 -17.17
N MET A 333 27.52 6.59 -17.61
CA MET A 333 27.10 6.21 -18.96
C MET A 333 27.85 7.00 -20.04
N LEU A 334 28.03 8.31 -19.85
CA LEU A 334 28.78 9.17 -20.77
C LEU A 334 30.27 8.82 -20.80
N GLY A 335 30.85 8.47 -19.65
CA GLY A 335 32.22 7.93 -19.56
C GLY A 335 32.38 6.63 -20.37
N LEU A 336 31.51 5.64 -20.13
CA LEU A 336 31.49 4.38 -20.88
C LEU A 336 31.23 4.58 -22.38
N GLN A 337 30.36 5.52 -22.76
CA GLN A 337 30.12 5.86 -24.17
C GLN A 337 31.40 6.38 -24.83
N LYS A 338 32.16 7.24 -24.14
CA LYS A 338 33.45 7.72 -24.62
C LYS A 338 34.46 6.57 -24.72
N GLU A 339 34.62 5.75 -23.67
CA GLU A 339 35.52 4.59 -23.68
C GLU A 339 35.19 3.61 -24.82
N ILE A 340 33.91 3.34 -25.09
CA ILE A 340 33.46 2.50 -26.21
C ILE A 340 33.77 3.15 -27.56
N HIS A 341 33.58 4.47 -27.71
CA HIS A 341 33.92 5.19 -28.94
C HIS A 341 35.43 5.20 -29.20
N ASP A 342 36.22 5.49 -28.16
CA ASP A 342 37.68 5.44 -28.20
C ASP A 342 38.16 4.01 -28.52
N HIS A 343 37.55 2.97 -27.91
CA HIS A 343 37.89 1.58 -28.22
C HIS A 343 37.54 1.20 -29.67
N LEU A 344 36.35 1.56 -30.15
CA LEU A 344 35.89 1.28 -31.51
C LEU A 344 36.74 1.97 -32.58
N SER A 345 37.18 3.21 -32.32
CA SER A 345 38.06 3.94 -33.25
C SER A 345 39.49 3.39 -33.30
N ASN A 346 39.91 2.64 -32.29
CA ASN A 346 41.20 1.93 -32.25
C ASN A 346 41.13 0.49 -32.78
N LEU A 347 39.95 -0.04 -33.12
CA LEU A 347 39.84 -1.35 -33.75
C LEU A 347 40.17 -1.25 -35.24
N PRO A 348 40.96 -2.19 -35.81
CA PRO A 348 41.25 -2.19 -37.23
C PRO A 348 39.97 -2.47 -38.03
N ASP A 349 39.71 -1.64 -39.03
CA ASP A 349 38.58 -1.81 -39.93
C ASP A 349 38.81 -3.05 -40.83
N LEU A 350 38.15 -4.14 -40.46
CA LEU A 350 38.25 -5.42 -41.18
C LEU A 350 37.73 -5.34 -42.62
N THR A 351 37.00 -4.28 -43.01
CA THR A 351 36.58 -4.06 -44.40
C THR A 351 37.70 -3.49 -45.29
N GLN A 352 38.80 -3.03 -44.69
CA GLN A 352 40.00 -2.57 -45.40
C GLN A 352 41.07 -3.66 -45.54
N LEU A 353 40.84 -4.85 -44.97
CA LEU A 353 41.66 -6.02 -45.27
C LEU A 353 41.38 -6.48 -46.71
N PRO A 354 42.40 -6.82 -47.51
CA PRO A 354 42.19 -7.36 -48.85
C PRO A 354 41.40 -8.68 -48.76
N ASP A 355 40.44 -8.85 -49.68
CA ASP A 355 39.50 -9.96 -49.68
C ASP A 355 40.20 -11.32 -49.93
N VAL A 356 40.62 -11.96 -48.85
CA VAL A 356 41.27 -13.29 -48.86
C VAL A 356 40.31 -14.41 -49.28
N THR A 357 39.02 -14.13 -49.51
CA THR A 357 38.07 -15.09 -50.10
C THR A 357 38.38 -15.39 -51.57
N GLY A 358 39.16 -14.54 -52.25
CA GLY A 358 39.66 -14.78 -53.61
C GLY A 358 40.85 -15.75 -53.71
N GLY A 359 41.38 -16.23 -52.57
CA GLY A 359 42.59 -17.04 -52.49
C GLY A 359 43.87 -16.21 -52.61
N LEU A 360 44.88 -16.56 -51.82
CA LEU A 360 46.23 -16.02 -52.02
C LEU A 360 46.72 -16.45 -53.41
N ALA A 361 47.35 -15.54 -54.14
CA ALA A 361 48.01 -15.88 -55.40
C ALA A 361 48.94 -17.08 -55.16
N PRO A 362 48.86 -18.14 -55.98
CA PRO A 362 49.62 -19.35 -55.73
C PRO A 362 51.10 -19.01 -55.64
N LEU A 363 51.76 -19.47 -54.57
CA LEU A 363 53.19 -19.31 -54.41
C LEU A 363 53.90 -19.85 -55.67
N PRO A 364 54.92 -19.16 -56.19
CA PRO A 364 55.65 -19.62 -57.37
C PRO A 364 56.12 -21.05 -57.16
N SER A 365 56.04 -21.87 -58.21
CA SER A 365 56.47 -23.25 -58.15
C SER A 365 57.95 -23.31 -57.74
N ALA A 366 58.38 -24.40 -57.10
CA ALA A 366 59.80 -24.60 -56.82
C ALA A 366 60.65 -24.52 -58.11
N GLY A 367 60.09 -24.83 -59.28
CA GLY A 367 60.75 -24.63 -60.57
C GLY A 367 60.82 -23.17 -61.04
N ASP A 368 59.85 -22.33 -60.70
CA ASP A 368 59.84 -20.89 -61.06
C ASP A 368 60.95 -20.13 -60.31
N LEU A 369 61.27 -20.56 -59.09
CA LEU A 369 62.38 -20.02 -58.29
C LEU A 369 63.78 -20.31 -58.86
N PHE A 370 63.92 -21.26 -59.78
CA PHE A 370 65.20 -21.62 -60.40
C PHE A 370 65.31 -21.27 -61.89
N ASN A 371 64.25 -20.73 -62.52
CA ASN A 371 64.25 -20.36 -63.94
C ASN A 371 64.82 -18.95 -64.22
N THR A 372 65.28 -18.21 -63.22
CA THR A 372 65.94 -16.91 -63.41
C THR A 372 67.42 -17.05 -63.77
N LEU A 373 67.73 -17.67 -64.90
CA LEU A 373 69.06 -17.65 -65.53
C LEU A 373 69.01 -18.15 -66.99
N HIS A 374 68.64 -17.26 -67.92
CA HIS A 374 69.27 -17.16 -69.24
C HIS A 374 68.96 -15.82 -69.93
#